data_AF-A0A143XJ36-F1
#
_entry.id   AF-A0A143XJ36-F1
#
_cell.length_a   1.000
_cell.length_b   1.000
_cell.length_c   1.000
_cell.angle_alpha   90.00
_cell.angle_beta   90.00
_cell.angle_gamma   90.00
#
_symmetry.space_group_name_H-M   'P 1'
#
loop_
_entity.id
_entity.type
_entity.pdbx_description
1 polymer ?
#
loop_
_entity_poly.entity_id
_entity_poly.type
_entity_poly.pdbx_seq_one_letter_code
_entity_poly.pdbx_strand_id
1 'polypeptide(L)'
;MKWSEVVTNILERENLFENEEHKDRFREAVDCYENCSFFTGGLCKCLYLASWDMDHFAIILETLNGLIARREKTLKDMRIAGEQMADEMEGEERYVMQLSVSFLNNQPYEKKDLSDITENTQHIIYQALKAGKLIDEIEAENR
;
A
#
# COMPACT_ATOMS: atom_id res chain seq x y z
N MET A 1 -4.32 19.09 11.00
CA MET A 1 -3.40 17.94 10.99
C MET A 1 -3.52 17.33 9.61
N LYS A 2 -2.40 17.12 8.93
CA LYS A 2 -2.43 16.48 7.61
C LYS A 2 -2.93 15.03 7.76
N TRP A 3 -3.54 14.49 6.71
CA TRP A 3 -4.05 13.11 6.79
C TRP A 3 -2.88 12.12 6.91
N SER A 4 -1.76 12.41 6.24
CA SER A 4 -0.46 11.73 6.41
C SER A 4 0.01 11.64 7.87
N GLU A 5 -0.14 12.71 8.65
CA GLU A 5 0.21 12.74 10.08
C GLU A 5 -0.76 11.88 10.90
N VAL A 6 -2.06 11.95 10.62
CA VAL A 6 -3.09 11.16 11.32
C VAL A 6 -2.80 9.67 11.15
N VAL A 7 -2.65 9.21 9.91
CA VAL A 7 -2.44 7.79 9.61
C VAL A 7 -1.12 7.30 10.16
N THR A 8 -0.03 8.06 9.99
CA THR A 8 1.29 7.67 10.51
C THR A 8 1.27 7.51 12.03
N ASN A 9 0.67 8.47 12.76
CA ASN A 9 0.62 8.43 14.22
C ASN A 9 -0.19 7.23 14.75
N ILE A 10 -1.28 6.85 14.06
CA ILE A 10 -2.10 5.70 14.47
C ILE A 10 -1.32 4.40 14.23
N LEU A 11 -0.72 4.24 13.05
CA LEU A 11 0.07 3.04 12.73
C LEU A 11 1.30 2.90 13.64
N GLU A 12 1.93 4.00 14.04
CA GLU A 12 3.06 4.01 14.99
C GLU A 12 2.61 3.57 16.39
N ARG A 13 1.49 4.09 16.90
CA ARG A 13 0.95 3.69 18.22
C ARG A 13 0.62 2.20 18.30
N GLU A 14 0.18 1.63 17.19
CA GLU A 14 -0.13 0.20 17.06
C GLU A 14 1.12 -0.66 16.73
N ASN A 15 2.32 -0.07 16.72
CA ASN A 15 3.60 -0.74 16.43
C ASN A 15 3.58 -1.50 15.08
N LEU A 16 3.03 -0.87 14.04
CA LEU A 16 2.93 -1.45 12.71
C LEU A 16 4.10 -1.09 11.80
N PHE A 17 5.04 -0.25 12.23
CA PHE A 17 6.27 -0.02 11.47
C PHE A 17 7.38 -0.95 11.95
N GLU A 18 8.13 -1.50 11.00
CA GLU A 18 9.29 -2.36 11.26
C GLU A 18 10.41 -1.57 11.96
N ASN A 19 10.64 -0.35 11.49
CA ASN A 19 11.67 0.56 11.98
C ASN A 19 11.35 1.99 11.51
N GLU A 20 12.19 2.94 11.94
CA GLU A 20 12.05 4.36 11.58
C GLU A 20 12.14 4.60 10.08
N GLU A 21 12.97 3.86 9.33
CA GLU A 21 13.09 4.05 7.88
C GLU A 21 11.81 3.64 7.15
N HIS A 22 11.19 2.53 7.55
CA HIS A 22 9.89 2.11 7.03
C HIS A 22 8.82 3.20 7.30
N LYS A 23 8.78 3.74 8.52
CA LYS A 23 7.88 4.84 8.89
C LYS A 23 8.11 6.10 8.04
N ASP A 24 9.37 6.50 7.86
CA ASP A 24 9.72 7.70 7.11
C ASP A 24 9.34 7.58 5.63
N ARG A 25 9.66 6.45 4.98
CA ARG A 25 9.25 6.18 3.59
C ARG A 25 7.74 6.27 3.41
N PHE A 26 6.98 5.62 4.29
CA PHE A 26 5.53 5.66 4.25
C PHE A 26 5.01 7.10 4.37
N ARG A 27 5.45 7.82 5.41
CA ARG A 27 4.99 9.18 5.69
C ARG A 27 5.30 10.12 4.53
N GLU A 28 6.51 10.07 3.99
CA GLU A 28 6.93 10.91 2.85
C GLU A 28 6.08 10.63 1.61
N ALA A 29 5.81 9.36 1.31
CA ALA A 29 4.97 9.00 0.17
C ALA A 29 3.53 9.48 0.35
N VAL A 30 2.92 9.27 1.53
CA VAL A 30 1.55 9.76 1.77
C VAL A 30 1.50 11.28 1.69
N ASP A 31 2.46 12.00 2.28
CA ASP A 31 2.51 13.47 2.22
C ASP A 31 2.61 13.99 0.78
N CYS A 32 3.34 13.28 -0.08
CA CYS A 32 3.50 13.63 -1.49
C CYS A 32 2.18 13.51 -2.28
N TYR A 33 1.42 12.44 -2.03
CA TYR A 33 0.27 12.08 -2.88
C TYR A 33 -1.10 12.34 -2.27
N GLU A 34 -1.25 12.63 -0.96
CA GLU A 34 -2.55 12.75 -0.28
C GLU A 34 -3.48 13.81 -0.91
N ASN A 35 -2.92 14.81 -1.58
CA ASN A 35 -3.66 15.89 -2.24
C ASN A 35 -3.94 15.63 -3.74
N CYS A 36 -3.51 14.49 -4.28
CA CYS A 36 -3.76 14.12 -5.68
C CYS A 36 -5.20 13.62 -5.85
N SER A 37 -5.85 13.94 -6.98
CA SER A 37 -7.27 13.58 -7.20
C SER A 37 -7.54 12.07 -7.27
N PHE A 38 -6.51 11.28 -7.58
CA PHE A 38 -6.59 9.81 -7.64
C PHE A 38 -6.33 9.15 -6.28
N PHE A 39 -5.97 9.93 -5.24
CA PHE A 39 -5.59 9.40 -3.95
C PHE A 39 -6.79 8.80 -3.21
N THR A 40 -6.61 7.62 -2.63
CA THR A 40 -7.65 6.85 -1.95
C THR A 40 -7.06 6.12 -0.75
N GLY A 41 -7.90 5.69 0.20
CA GLY A 41 -7.46 4.79 1.27
C GLY A 41 -6.77 3.53 0.73
N GLY A 42 -7.29 2.94 -0.35
CA GLY A 42 -6.66 1.83 -1.05
C GLY A 42 -5.22 2.12 -1.50
N LEU A 43 -4.96 3.29 -2.09
CA LEU A 43 -3.60 3.69 -2.45
C LEU A 43 -2.71 3.87 -1.21
N CYS A 44 -3.23 4.45 -0.12
CA CYS A 44 -2.48 4.58 1.12
C CYS A 44 -2.02 3.21 1.67
N LYS A 45 -2.88 2.19 1.61
CA LYS A 45 -2.52 0.82 1.99
C LYS A 45 -1.42 0.25 1.10
N CYS A 46 -1.47 0.51 -0.21
CA CYS A 46 -0.40 0.13 -1.14
C CYS A 46 0.92 0.84 -0.84
N LEU A 47 0.88 2.13 -0.48
CA LEU A 47 2.07 2.88 -0.07
C LEU A 47 2.68 2.30 1.21
N TYR A 48 1.86 1.92 2.19
CA TYR A 48 2.32 1.22 3.39
C TYR A 48 2.96 -0.12 3.06
N LEU A 49 2.34 -0.92 2.18
CA LEU A 49 2.90 -2.21 1.78
C LEU A 49 4.23 -2.03 1.02
N ALA A 50 4.30 -1.07 0.10
CA ALA A 50 5.49 -0.81 -0.69
C ALA A 50 6.64 -0.19 0.13
N SER A 51 6.38 0.45 1.27
CA SER A 51 7.43 1.07 2.09
C SER A 51 8.30 0.08 2.88
N TRP A 52 7.94 -1.21 2.87
CA TRP A 52 8.71 -2.29 3.51
C TRP A 52 10.05 -2.55 2.82
N ASP A 53 10.15 -2.34 1.51
CA ASP A 53 11.37 -2.55 0.75
C ASP A 53 11.55 -1.48 -0.34
N MET A 54 12.82 -1.17 -0.65
CA MET A 54 13.14 -0.05 -1.53
C MET A 54 12.80 -0.30 -2.99
N ASP A 55 12.80 -1.55 -3.44
CA ASP A 55 12.60 -1.89 -4.85
C ASP A 55 11.12 -1.71 -5.23
N HIS A 56 10.21 -2.27 -4.43
CA HIS A 56 8.77 -2.03 -4.60
C HIS A 56 8.40 -0.56 -4.36
N PHE A 57 9.07 0.11 -3.40
CA PHE A 57 8.86 1.53 -3.16
C PHE A 57 9.25 2.38 -4.39
N ALA A 58 10.39 2.09 -5.04
CA ALA A 58 10.79 2.83 -6.24
C ALA A 58 9.78 2.65 -7.39
N ILE A 59 9.30 1.42 -7.62
CA ILE A 59 8.32 1.10 -8.67
C ILE A 59 7.00 1.85 -8.45
N ILE A 60 6.49 1.88 -7.22
CA ILE A 60 5.23 2.57 -6.94
C ILE A 60 5.38 4.09 -7.13
N LEU A 61 6.49 4.68 -6.70
CA LEU A 61 6.76 6.11 -6.89
C LEU A 61 6.89 6.48 -8.36
N GLU A 62 7.62 5.68 -9.15
CA GLU A 62 7.74 5.89 -10.61
C GLU A 62 6.35 5.86 -11.28
N THR A 63 5.53 4.88 -10.90
CA THR A 63 4.17 4.75 -11.42
C THR A 63 3.31 5.97 -11.10
N LEU A 64 3.30 6.40 -9.83
CA LEU A 64 2.51 7.55 -9.38
C LEU A 64 2.99 8.88 -10.00
N ASN A 65 4.30 9.07 -10.13
CA ASN A 65 4.86 10.23 -10.81
C ASN A 65 4.48 10.26 -12.30
N GLY A 66 4.42 9.10 -12.95
CA GLY A 66 3.89 8.94 -14.30
C GLY A 66 2.42 9.38 -14.42
N LEU A 67 1.58 9.01 -13.45
CA LEU A 67 0.17 9.44 -13.41
C LEU A 67 0.04 10.96 -13.27
N ILE A 68 0.84 11.58 -12.39
CA ILE A 68 0.88 13.05 -12.23
C ILE A 68 1.29 13.72 -13.54
N ALA A 69 2.36 13.24 -14.18
CA ALA A 69 2.86 13.81 -15.44
C ALA A 69 1.80 13.73 -16.56
N ARG A 70 1.04 12.65 -16.61
CA ARG A 70 -0.09 12.45 -17.54
C ARG A 70 -1.38 13.17 -17.12
N ARG A 71 -1.40 13.81 -15.93
CA ARG A 71 -2.58 14.45 -15.32
C ARG A 71 -3.76 13.49 -15.17
N GLU A 72 -3.45 12.23 -14.90
CA GLU A 72 -4.46 11.21 -14.64
C GLU A 72 -5.26 11.57 -13.38
N LYS A 73 -6.56 11.29 -13.42
CA LYS A 73 -7.45 11.55 -12.28
C LYS A 73 -7.83 10.29 -11.53
N THR A 74 -7.45 9.12 -12.03
CA THR A 74 -7.86 7.82 -11.48
C THR A 74 -6.68 6.85 -11.49
N LEU A 75 -6.79 5.81 -10.66
CA LEU A 75 -5.81 4.70 -10.60
C LEU A 75 -6.15 3.56 -11.57
N LYS A 76 -7.00 3.79 -12.58
CA LYS A 76 -7.50 2.72 -13.46
C LYS A 76 -6.35 1.97 -14.15
N ASP A 77 -5.41 2.70 -14.73
CA ASP A 77 -4.29 2.10 -15.46
C ASP A 77 -3.36 1.33 -14.51
N MET A 78 -3.14 1.87 -13.30
CA MET A 78 -2.35 1.21 -12.26
C MET A 78 -3.00 -0.10 -11.79
N ARG A 79 -4.34 -0.12 -11.66
CA ARG A 79 -5.09 -1.33 -11.30
C ARG A 79 -4.93 -2.42 -12.36
N ILE A 80 -5.11 -2.07 -13.63
CA ILE A 80 -4.98 -3.02 -14.75
C ILE A 80 -3.55 -3.58 -14.83
N ALA A 81 -2.55 -2.71 -14.71
CA ALA A 81 -1.15 -3.13 -14.72
C ALA A 81 -0.84 -4.06 -13.52
N GLY A 82 -1.31 -3.73 -12.33
CA GLY A 82 -1.12 -4.55 -11.13
C GLY A 82 -1.76 -5.94 -11.27
N GLU A 83 -2.98 -6.03 -11.83
CA GLU A 83 -3.65 -7.31 -12.10
C GLU A 83 -2.84 -8.18 -13.06
N GLN A 84 -2.33 -7.60 -14.15
CA GLN A 84 -1.48 -8.32 -15.11
C GLN A 84 -0.17 -8.80 -14.46
N MET A 85 0.49 -7.95 -13.67
CA MET A 85 1.71 -8.32 -12.95
C MET A 85 1.46 -9.46 -11.95
N ALA A 86 0.34 -9.44 -11.23
CA ALA A 86 -0.01 -10.47 -10.25
C ALA A 86 -0.27 -11.86 -10.88
N ASP A 87 -0.69 -11.87 -12.15
CA ASP A 87 -0.93 -13.10 -12.92
C ASP A 87 0.36 -13.69 -13.49
N GLU A 88 1.34 -12.84 -13.81
CA GLU A 88 2.65 -13.24 -14.37
C GLU A 88 3.70 -13.54 -13.30
N MET A 89 3.57 -12.97 -12.09
CA MET A 89 4.52 -13.18 -10.99
C MET A 89 4.44 -14.61 -10.43
N GLU A 90 5.61 -15.19 -10.20
CA GLU A 90 5.78 -16.47 -9.50
C GLU A 90 6.39 -16.24 -8.10
N GLY A 91 6.32 -17.26 -7.25
CA GLY A 91 6.92 -17.22 -5.91
C GLY A 91 6.16 -16.35 -4.91
N GLU A 92 6.86 -15.90 -3.87
CA GLU A 92 6.24 -15.21 -2.73
C GLU A 92 5.85 -13.75 -3.01
N GLU A 93 6.57 -13.07 -3.91
CA GLU A 93 6.27 -11.70 -4.35
C GLU A 93 4.86 -11.58 -4.96
N ARG A 94 4.38 -12.67 -5.58
CA ARG A 94 3.01 -12.76 -6.10
C ARG A 94 1.97 -12.48 -5.01
N TYR A 95 2.19 -12.93 -3.78
CA TYR A 95 1.22 -12.74 -2.69
C TYR A 95 1.16 -11.27 -2.24
N VAL A 96 2.33 -10.61 -2.19
CA VAL A 96 2.45 -9.17 -1.90
C VAL A 96 1.77 -8.36 -3.00
N MET A 97 2.03 -8.71 -4.26
CA MET A 97 1.38 -8.03 -5.40
C MET A 97 -0.14 -8.21 -5.39
N GLN A 98 -0.64 -9.42 -5.13
CA GLN A 98 -2.09 -9.68 -5.00
C GLN A 98 -2.73 -8.89 -3.87
N LEU A 99 -2.02 -8.72 -2.75
CA LEU A 99 -2.49 -7.89 -1.65
C LEU A 99 -2.57 -6.42 -2.08
N SER A 100 -1.53 -5.90 -2.76
CA SER A 100 -1.53 -4.55 -3.32
C SER A 100 -2.69 -4.32 -4.28
N VAL A 101 -2.93 -5.25 -5.21
CA VAL A 101 -4.07 -5.20 -6.14
C VAL A 101 -5.40 -5.19 -5.40
N SER A 102 -5.55 -6.05 -4.38
CA SER A 102 -6.77 -6.11 -3.56
C SER A 102 -7.02 -4.78 -2.84
N PHE A 103 -5.97 -4.14 -2.32
CA PHE A 103 -6.05 -2.80 -1.73
C PHE A 103 -6.46 -1.72 -2.74
N LEU A 104 -5.83 -1.66 -3.92
CA LEU A 104 -6.21 -0.72 -4.98
C LEU A 104 -7.66 -0.90 -5.45
N ASN A 105 -8.14 -2.14 -5.46
CA ASN A 105 -9.49 -2.51 -5.89
C ASN A 105 -10.54 -2.33 -4.76
N ASN A 106 -10.11 -2.02 -3.54
CA ASN A 106 -10.95 -2.04 -2.33
C ASN A 106 -11.70 -3.37 -2.18
N GLN A 107 -11.01 -4.48 -2.42
CA GLN A 107 -11.54 -5.83 -2.32
C GLN A 107 -10.98 -6.53 -1.09
N PRO A 108 -11.76 -7.41 -0.44
CA PRO A 108 -11.24 -8.28 0.61
C PRO A 108 -10.09 -9.12 0.07
N TYR A 109 -8.97 -9.14 0.78
CA TYR A 109 -7.92 -10.11 0.51
C TYR A 109 -8.32 -11.45 1.10
N GLU A 110 -8.69 -12.40 0.24
CA GLU A 110 -8.89 -13.78 0.67
C GLU A 110 -7.57 -14.32 1.18
N LYS A 111 -7.51 -14.60 2.48
CA LYS A 111 -6.33 -15.15 3.14
C LYS A 111 -6.03 -16.52 2.54
N LYS A 112 -5.16 -16.54 1.54
CA LYS A 112 -4.63 -17.77 0.94
C LYS A 112 -3.80 -18.51 1.98
N ASP A 113 -3.62 -19.82 1.77
CA ASP A 113 -2.64 -20.55 2.55
C ASP A 113 -1.26 -19.95 2.28
N LEU A 114 -0.66 -19.36 3.32
CA LEU A 114 0.66 -18.74 3.26
C LEU A 114 1.73 -19.69 3.78
N SER A 115 1.42 -20.99 3.97
CA SER A 115 2.38 -22.00 4.42
C SER A 115 3.63 -22.09 3.54
N ASP A 116 3.49 -21.73 2.27
CA ASP A 116 4.51 -21.96 1.24
C ASP A 116 5.44 -20.75 1.03
N ILE A 117 5.27 -19.66 1.78
CA ILE A 117 6.12 -18.46 1.69
C ILE A 117 6.91 -18.22 2.98
N THR A 118 7.97 -17.42 2.89
CA THR A 118 8.86 -17.18 4.04
C THR A 118 8.16 -16.49 5.19
N GLU A 119 8.62 -16.73 6.43
CA GLU A 119 8.09 -16.06 7.63
C GLU A 119 8.13 -14.53 7.52
N ASN A 120 9.14 -13.99 6.83
CA ASN A 120 9.27 -12.57 6.57
C ASN A 120 8.12 -12.05 5.69
N THR A 121 7.84 -12.70 4.55
CA THR A 121 6.74 -12.30 3.67
C THR A 121 5.38 -12.46 4.36
N GLN A 122 5.20 -13.52 5.15
CA GLN A 122 4.00 -13.67 5.98
C GLN A 122 3.85 -12.50 6.95
N HIS A 123 4.94 -12.11 7.63
CA HIS A 123 4.96 -10.99 8.55
C HIS A 123 4.51 -9.69 7.86
N ILE A 124 5.10 -9.36 6.71
CA ILE A 124 4.76 -8.18 5.92
C ILE A 124 3.27 -8.17 5.57
N ILE A 125 2.75 -9.28 5.02
CA ILE A 125 1.33 -9.42 4.66
C ILE A 125 0.43 -9.21 5.88
N TYR A 126 0.77 -9.81 7.02
CA TYR A 126 -0.03 -9.67 8.24
C TYR A 126 -0.06 -8.24 8.77
N GLN A 127 1.09 -7.55 8.78
CA GLN A 127 1.15 -6.16 9.22
C GLN A 127 0.39 -5.25 8.26
N ALA A 128 0.53 -5.45 6.95
CA ALA A 128 -0.21 -4.70 5.94
C ALA A 128 -1.72 -4.90 6.04
N LEU A 129 -2.19 -6.11 6.35
CA LEU A 129 -3.62 -6.35 6.59
C LEU A 129 -4.13 -5.64 7.85
N LYS A 130 -3.32 -5.57 8.92
CA LYS A 130 -3.69 -4.82 10.14
C LYS A 130 -3.72 -3.31 9.88
N ALA A 131 -2.66 -2.78 9.26
CA ALA A 131 -2.58 -1.38 8.86
C ALA A 131 -3.74 -1.01 7.94
N GLY A 132 -4.08 -1.89 6.99
CA GLY A 132 -5.21 -1.69 6.08
C GLY A 132 -6.54 -1.48 6.78
N LYS A 133 -6.83 -2.24 7.85
CA LYS A 133 -8.04 -2.07 8.64
C LYS A 133 -8.09 -0.72 9.35
N LEU A 134 -6.99 -0.30 9.96
CA LEU A 134 -6.90 1.00 10.63
C LEU A 134 -7.04 2.15 9.63
N ILE A 135 -6.44 2.03 8.44
CA ILE A 135 -6.59 3.00 7.36
C ILE A 135 -8.05 3.12 6.92
N ASP A 136 -8.78 2.00 6.82
CA ASP A 136 -10.22 2.00 6.51
C ASP A 136 -11.04 2.71 7.58
N GLU A 137 -10.74 2.46 8.86
CA GLU A 137 -11.40 3.11 9.99
C GLU A 137 -11.18 4.63 9.95
N ILE A 138 -9.93 5.08 9.71
CA ILE A 138 -9.59 6.49 9.58
C ILE A 138 -10.31 7.13 8.38
N GLU A 139 -10.35 6.45 7.23
CA GLU A 139 -11.03 6.97 6.03
C GLU A 139 -12.54 7.10 6.26
N ALA A 140 -13.14 6.16 7.00
CA ALA A 140 -14.57 6.20 7.34
C ALA A 140 -14.93 7.34 8.32
N GLU A 141 -14.05 7.67 9.27
CA GLU A 141 -14.27 8.76 10.23
C GLU A 141 -14.13 10.17 9.63
N ASN A 142 -13.39 10.30 8.53
CA ASN A 142 -13.10 11.58 7.87
C ASN A 142 -13.99 11.88 6.64
N ARG A 143 -14.99 11.04 6.35
CA ARG A 143 -15.97 11.23 5.26
C ARG A 143 -17.34 11.64 5.79
#